data_AF-A0A7K3GJG5-F1
#
_entry.id   AF-A0A7K3GJG5-F1
#
_cell.length_a   1.000
_cell.length_b   1.000
_cell.length_c   1.000
_cell.angle_alpha   90.00
_cell.angle_beta   90.00
_cell.angle_gamma   90.00
#
_symmetry.space_group_name_H-M   'P 1'
#
loop_
_entity.id
_entity.type
_entity.pdbx_description
1 polymer ?
#
loop_
_entity_poly.entity_id
_entity_poly.type
_entity_poly.pdbx_seq_one_letter_code
_entity_poly.pdbx_strand_id
1 'polypeptide(L)'
;MTAPTAHGGARLPPPPWLWLLVCMYLWELPSGVVWWREQIRDLWTDGGAYGPEVVASPGFAALRASTVSQLMPSLVLVAGLVAVALPHLRGWYTRLRYRLVPLTALGSTDAAAPQGVGGLRDFAAAVAPGATVMVSLWGSGPPARVYAAGWRERRIAVSLGFLALWRRDPARARALLLHEAGHLGSGEHLIAGLGSPFTRAVQAWPVVFLAFGAAPLVWLAWRHEPTASLMWAQVVVVLSRASVVMVPVAALWCAELAADRHAAAVCGRRAVEHALAEIGSAGGRPRGGLTHPPSRLRRWCAVRADGSLIPALLALAGPVALLVHAAVVVCFTTVALVLAGDPWSSAAASSLDLAHRDVLTVPLWSALVGLAVLWPLLAPRWSRLWGAGRAGSGDRGGGPGRAGDGLGRRARAAVIMLPVVALAVALLPSTGAVERDPVLRPAGPEAGAER
;
A
#
# COMPACT_ATOMS: atom_id res chain seq x y z
N MET A 1 -7.49 37.79 8.05
CA MET A 1 -7.73 36.35 8.32
C MET A 1 -6.86 35.94 9.49
N THR A 2 -7.41 35.77 10.67
CA THR A 2 -6.71 35.16 11.80
C THR A 2 -6.42 33.71 11.43
N ALA A 3 -5.14 33.30 11.52
CA ALA A 3 -4.77 31.91 11.32
C ALA A 3 -5.58 31.06 12.31
N PRO A 4 -6.28 30.00 11.86
CA PRO A 4 -6.98 29.12 12.77
C PRO A 4 -5.97 28.61 13.79
N THR A 5 -6.15 29.00 15.05
CA THR A 5 -5.38 28.46 16.16
C THR A 5 -5.66 26.98 16.20
N ALA A 6 -4.71 26.17 15.73
CA ALA A 6 -4.79 24.72 15.73
C ALA A 6 -4.98 24.25 17.18
N HIS A 7 -6.22 24.07 17.60
CA HIS A 7 -6.58 23.50 18.90
C HIS A 7 -6.39 21.99 18.82
N GLY A 8 -5.14 21.56 18.87
CA GLY A 8 -4.76 20.16 18.87
C GLY A 8 -3.27 20.03 18.66
N GLY A 9 -2.53 19.70 19.72
CA GLY A 9 -1.11 19.41 19.63
C GLY A 9 -0.82 18.41 18.51
N ALA A 10 0.33 18.57 17.84
CA ALA A 10 0.73 17.75 16.70
C ALA A 10 0.63 16.26 17.05
N ARG A 11 -0.41 15.60 16.54
CA ARG A 11 -0.65 14.18 16.80
C ARG A 11 0.33 13.35 15.98
N LEU A 12 0.85 12.27 16.55
CA LEU A 12 1.78 11.40 15.82
C LEU A 12 1.13 10.91 14.51
N PRO A 13 1.84 11.03 13.37
CA PRO A 13 1.46 10.34 12.15
C PRO A 13 1.57 8.82 12.36
N PRO A 14 0.80 8.01 11.63
CA PRO A 14 0.96 6.56 11.68
C PRO A 14 2.33 6.16 11.10
N PRO A 15 2.80 4.92 11.39
CA PRO A 15 4.00 4.39 10.77
C PRO A 15 3.92 4.43 9.24
N PRO A 16 5.05 4.61 8.53
CA PRO A 16 5.06 4.86 7.10
C PRO A 16 4.97 3.51 6.36
N TRP A 17 3.82 2.86 6.43
CA TRP A 17 3.61 1.49 5.94
C TRP A 17 4.00 1.29 4.48
N LEU A 18 3.75 2.28 3.61
CA LEU A 18 4.18 2.21 2.22
C LEU A 18 5.70 2.15 2.06
N TRP A 19 6.45 2.89 2.88
CA TRP A 19 7.91 2.84 2.86
C TRP A 19 8.46 1.56 3.45
N LEU A 20 7.85 1.09 4.54
CA LEU A 20 8.20 -0.21 5.12
C LEU A 20 7.96 -1.34 4.13
N LEU A 21 6.85 -1.28 3.37
CA LEU A 21 6.59 -2.21 2.29
C LEU A 21 7.70 -2.20 1.23
N VAL A 22 8.13 -1.01 0.79
CA VAL A 22 9.27 -0.89 -0.14
C VAL A 22 10.55 -1.50 0.46
N CYS A 23 10.84 -1.27 1.74
CA CYS A 23 12.01 -1.85 2.41
C CYS A 23 11.92 -3.38 2.52
N MET A 24 10.76 -3.93 2.91
CA MET A 24 10.53 -5.38 2.97
C MET A 24 10.70 -6.01 1.60
N TYR A 25 10.17 -5.36 0.56
CA TYR A 25 10.33 -5.79 -0.81
C TYR A 25 11.79 -5.75 -1.31
N LEU A 26 12.56 -4.73 -0.94
CA LEU A 26 14.00 -4.71 -1.22
C LEU A 26 14.73 -5.86 -0.53
N TRP A 27 14.34 -6.19 0.70
CA TRP A 27 14.89 -7.30 1.47
C TRP A 27 14.59 -8.66 0.81
N GLU A 28 13.36 -8.86 0.32
CA GLU A 28 12.92 -10.09 -0.35
C GLU A 28 13.34 -10.20 -1.82
N LEU A 29 14.03 -9.19 -2.37
CA LEU A 29 14.40 -9.19 -3.78
C LEU A 29 15.33 -10.37 -4.15
N PRO A 30 16.39 -10.71 -3.39
CA PRO A 30 17.29 -11.80 -3.76
C PRO A 30 16.60 -13.17 -3.78
N SER A 31 15.81 -13.48 -2.74
CA SER A 31 15.00 -14.71 -2.66
C SER A 31 14.00 -14.77 -3.81
N GLY A 32 13.32 -13.67 -4.11
CA GLY A 32 12.40 -13.55 -5.23
C GLY A 32 13.06 -13.81 -6.60
N VAL A 33 14.27 -13.30 -6.83
CA VAL A 33 15.00 -13.52 -8.08
C VAL A 33 15.38 -14.99 -8.26
N VAL A 34 15.89 -15.63 -7.20
CA VAL A 34 16.21 -17.07 -7.24
C VAL A 34 14.94 -17.86 -7.53
N TRP A 35 13.86 -17.60 -6.82
CA TRP A 35 12.59 -18.30 -7.01
C TRP A 35 12.07 -18.16 -8.45
N TRP A 36 12.06 -16.96 -9.01
CA TRP A 36 11.62 -16.74 -10.40
C TRP A 36 12.52 -17.41 -11.43
N ARG A 37 13.83 -17.44 -11.20
CA ARG A 37 14.76 -18.15 -12.09
C ARG A 37 14.42 -19.63 -12.14
N GLU A 38 14.17 -20.26 -10.99
CA GLU A 38 13.76 -21.66 -10.94
C GLU A 38 12.39 -21.88 -11.61
N GLN A 39 11.40 -21.02 -11.34
CA GLN A 39 10.08 -21.11 -11.99
C GLN A 39 10.16 -20.95 -13.52
N ILE A 40 11.00 -20.04 -14.02
CA ILE A 40 11.20 -19.85 -15.47
C ILE A 40 11.85 -21.10 -16.07
N ARG A 41 12.89 -21.63 -15.43
CA ARG A 41 13.54 -22.86 -15.88
C ARG A 41 12.54 -24.01 -15.92
N ASP A 42 11.79 -24.21 -14.84
CA ASP A 42 10.91 -25.37 -14.70
C ASP A 42 9.68 -25.30 -15.60
N LEU A 43 9.12 -24.11 -15.82
CA LEU A 43 7.86 -23.97 -16.56
C LEU A 43 8.05 -23.58 -18.04
N TRP A 44 9.14 -22.90 -18.40
CA TRP A 44 9.29 -22.28 -19.72
C TRP A 44 10.50 -22.77 -20.53
N THR A 45 11.32 -23.67 -19.99
CA THR A 45 12.48 -24.23 -20.70
C THR A 45 12.40 -25.75 -20.77
N ASP A 46 13.10 -26.34 -21.75
CA ASP A 46 13.20 -27.80 -21.93
C ASP A 46 14.09 -28.48 -20.87
N GLY A 47 14.82 -27.69 -20.07
CA GLY A 47 15.63 -28.16 -18.94
C GLY A 47 14.87 -28.19 -17.60
N GLY A 48 13.54 -28.14 -17.65
CA GLY A 48 12.69 -28.10 -16.46
C GLY A 48 12.48 -29.47 -15.80
N ALA A 49 11.88 -29.45 -14.60
CA ALA A 49 11.62 -30.66 -13.80
C ALA A 49 10.50 -31.58 -14.34
N TYR A 50 9.80 -31.19 -15.42
CA TYR A 50 8.61 -31.87 -15.93
C TYR A 50 8.90 -32.62 -17.24
N GLY A 51 8.45 -33.87 -17.33
CA GLY A 51 8.58 -34.68 -18.54
C GLY A 51 7.72 -34.19 -19.71
N PRO A 52 8.04 -34.59 -20.96
CA PRO A 52 7.41 -34.07 -22.18
C PRO A 52 5.89 -34.31 -22.23
N GLU A 53 5.40 -35.43 -21.70
CA GLU A 53 3.97 -35.74 -21.64
C GLU A 53 3.20 -34.76 -20.74
N VAL A 54 3.78 -34.38 -19.60
CA VAL A 54 3.18 -33.38 -18.69
C VAL A 54 3.18 -32.02 -19.35
N VAL A 55 4.30 -31.63 -19.97
CA VAL A 55 4.45 -30.33 -20.65
C VAL A 55 3.43 -30.15 -21.80
N ALA A 56 3.08 -31.24 -22.50
CA ALA A 56 2.08 -31.22 -23.56
C ALA A 56 0.62 -31.17 -23.05
N SER A 57 0.39 -31.34 -21.75
CA SER A 57 -0.97 -31.42 -21.20
C SER A 57 -1.67 -30.05 -21.12
N PRO A 58 -3.02 -30.01 -21.27
CA PRO A 58 -3.81 -28.81 -21.02
C PRO A 58 -3.63 -28.23 -19.61
N GLY A 59 -3.43 -29.10 -18.61
CA GLY A 59 -3.16 -28.69 -17.23
C GLY A 59 -1.87 -27.87 -17.11
N PHE A 60 -0.80 -28.28 -17.80
CA PHE A 60 0.46 -27.54 -17.78
C PHE A 60 0.36 -26.18 -18.47
N ALA A 61 -0.44 -26.07 -19.54
CA ALA A 61 -0.74 -24.77 -20.15
C ALA A 61 -1.48 -23.84 -19.18
N ALA A 62 -2.45 -24.36 -18.42
CA ALA A 62 -3.16 -23.61 -17.39
C ALA A 62 -2.23 -23.21 -16.23
N LEU A 63 -1.27 -24.06 -15.85
CA LEU A 63 -0.23 -23.76 -14.87
C LEU A 63 0.67 -22.60 -15.34
N ARG A 64 1.13 -22.63 -16.59
CA ARG A 64 1.89 -21.53 -17.20
C ARG A 64 1.10 -20.22 -17.18
N ALA A 65 -0.17 -20.27 -17.57
CA ALA A 65 -1.06 -19.10 -17.51
C ALA A 65 -1.21 -18.59 -16.06
N SER A 66 -1.43 -19.50 -15.10
CA SER A 66 -1.55 -19.17 -13.67
C SER A 66 -0.29 -18.54 -13.11
N THR A 67 0.88 -18.93 -13.60
CA THR A 67 2.18 -18.33 -13.22
C THR A 67 2.27 -16.85 -13.60
N VAL A 68 1.58 -16.41 -14.66
CA VAL A 68 1.48 -14.99 -15.01
C VAL A 68 0.79 -14.19 -13.89
N SER A 69 -0.25 -14.76 -13.26
CA SER A 69 -0.86 -14.11 -12.10
C SER A 69 0.09 -14.09 -10.90
N GLN A 70 0.93 -15.11 -10.73
CA GLN A 70 1.92 -15.15 -9.65
C GLN A 70 3.04 -14.12 -9.81
N LEU A 71 3.28 -13.61 -11.03
CA LEU A 71 4.22 -12.49 -11.29
C LEU A 71 3.81 -11.18 -10.64
N MET A 72 2.53 -11.00 -10.35
CA MET A 72 2.01 -9.69 -9.99
C MET A 72 2.50 -9.12 -8.66
N PRO A 73 2.66 -9.88 -7.55
CA PRO A 73 3.38 -9.38 -6.40
C PRO A 73 4.77 -8.81 -6.74
N SER A 74 5.49 -9.48 -7.63
CA SER A 74 6.81 -9.03 -8.10
C SER A 74 6.70 -7.81 -9.01
N LEU A 75 5.67 -7.73 -9.85
CA LEU A 75 5.39 -6.54 -10.66
C LEU A 75 4.99 -5.34 -9.80
N VAL A 76 4.19 -5.53 -8.75
CA VAL A 76 3.85 -4.49 -7.77
C VAL A 76 5.10 -4.00 -7.06
N LEU A 77 5.99 -4.91 -6.67
CA LEU A 77 7.29 -4.61 -6.08
C LEU A 77 8.16 -3.79 -7.03
N VAL A 78 8.40 -4.29 -8.25
CA VAL A 78 9.23 -3.61 -9.25
C VAL A 78 8.63 -2.26 -9.60
N ALA A 79 7.30 -2.17 -9.73
CA ALA A 79 6.62 -0.91 -9.95
C ALA A 79 6.80 0.06 -8.77
N GLY A 80 6.78 -0.42 -7.53
CA GLY A 80 7.12 0.37 -6.34
C GLY A 80 8.55 0.90 -6.36
N LEU A 81 9.52 0.05 -6.69
CA LEU A 81 10.93 0.45 -6.82
C LEU A 81 11.12 1.48 -7.92
N VAL A 82 10.57 1.24 -9.11
CA VAL A 82 10.60 2.17 -10.24
C VAL A 82 9.93 3.50 -9.87
N ALA A 83 8.81 3.46 -9.13
CA ALA A 83 8.10 4.65 -8.67
C ALA A 83 8.98 5.58 -7.81
N VAL A 84 9.84 5.00 -6.97
CA VAL A 84 10.72 5.71 -6.04
C VAL A 84 12.09 6.04 -6.66
N ALA A 85 12.61 5.17 -7.52
CA ALA A 85 13.93 5.32 -8.14
C ALA A 85 13.94 6.32 -9.31
N LEU A 86 12.81 6.53 -9.99
CA LEU A 86 12.71 7.41 -11.17
C LEU A 86 11.65 8.52 -11.02
N PRO A 87 11.68 9.33 -9.93
CA PRO A 87 10.63 10.32 -9.66
C PRO A 87 10.62 11.46 -10.69
N HIS A 88 11.77 11.82 -11.27
CA HIS A 88 11.86 12.85 -12.31
C HIS A 88 11.21 12.40 -13.62
N LEU A 89 11.51 11.17 -14.08
CA LEU A 89 10.89 10.59 -15.27
C LEU A 89 9.37 10.47 -15.09
N ARG A 90 8.93 10.01 -13.91
CA ARG A 90 7.52 9.95 -13.57
C ARG A 90 6.87 11.33 -13.55
N GLY A 91 7.54 12.33 -13.00
CA GLY A 91 7.07 13.72 -12.98
C GLY A 91 6.94 14.32 -14.37
N TRP A 92 7.91 14.07 -15.25
CA TRP A 92 7.85 14.43 -16.66
C TRP A 92 6.66 13.75 -17.35
N TYR A 93 6.53 12.43 -17.23
CA TYR A 93 5.41 11.68 -17.78
C TYR A 93 4.06 12.20 -17.29
N THR A 94 3.93 12.46 -15.98
CA THR A 94 2.69 12.96 -15.37
C THR A 94 2.34 14.35 -15.90
N ARG A 95 3.33 15.25 -16.05
CA ARG A 95 3.11 16.57 -16.64
C ARG A 95 2.61 16.48 -18.07
N LEU A 96 3.21 15.62 -18.90
CA LEU A 96 2.78 15.43 -20.28
C LEU A 96 1.39 14.80 -20.36
N ARG A 97 1.18 13.69 -19.65
CA ARG A 97 -0.06 12.90 -19.66
C ARG A 97 -1.27 13.73 -19.25
N TYR A 98 -1.12 14.64 -18.28
CA TYR A 98 -2.19 15.47 -17.74
C TYR A 98 -2.11 16.94 -18.16
N ARG A 99 -1.20 17.29 -19.09
CA ARG A 99 -0.94 18.67 -19.57
C ARG A 99 -0.86 19.68 -18.42
N LEU A 100 -0.04 19.37 -17.42
CA LEU A 100 0.08 20.17 -16.21
C LEU A 100 0.91 21.43 -16.48
N VAL A 101 0.33 22.59 -16.22
CA VAL A 101 1.01 23.88 -16.27
C VAL A 101 1.12 24.48 -14.87
N PRO A 102 2.16 25.26 -14.54
CA PRO A 102 2.22 25.95 -13.25
C PRO A 102 1.00 26.84 -13.04
N LEU A 103 0.49 26.95 -11.82
CA LEU A 103 -0.64 27.81 -11.49
C LEU A 103 -0.40 29.28 -11.91
N THR A 104 0.86 29.73 -11.87
CA THR A 104 1.29 31.07 -12.31
C THR A 104 1.10 31.31 -13.81
N ALA A 105 1.01 30.27 -14.63
CA ALA A 105 0.82 30.38 -16.07
C ALA A 105 -0.62 30.73 -16.47
N LEU A 106 -1.60 30.64 -15.56
CA LEU A 106 -3.01 30.94 -15.84
C LEU A 106 -3.35 32.45 -15.86
N GLY A 107 -2.37 33.33 -15.64
CA GLY A 107 -2.57 34.79 -15.63
C GLY A 107 -3.29 35.31 -14.36
N SER A 108 -3.33 36.63 -14.23
CA SER A 108 -3.72 37.38 -13.01
C SER A 108 -5.22 37.61 -12.82
N THR A 109 -6.08 36.81 -13.43
CA THR A 109 -7.51 37.18 -13.60
C THR A 109 -8.32 37.30 -12.30
N ASP A 110 -7.79 36.88 -11.14
CA ASP A 110 -8.36 37.12 -9.80
C ASP A 110 -7.26 37.09 -8.72
N ALA A 111 -6.09 37.70 -8.97
CA ALA A 111 -4.89 37.50 -8.14
C ALA A 111 -5.03 38.00 -6.68
N ALA A 112 -5.90 38.99 -6.42
CA ALA A 112 -6.05 39.60 -5.10
C ALA A 112 -7.22 39.02 -4.26
N ALA A 113 -8.16 38.31 -4.87
CA ALA A 113 -9.30 37.76 -4.15
C ALA A 113 -8.90 36.53 -3.32
N PRO A 114 -9.32 36.41 -2.04
CA PRO A 114 -9.05 35.22 -1.21
C PRO A 114 -9.59 33.91 -1.80
N GLN A 115 -10.58 34.01 -2.69
CA GLN A 115 -11.21 32.89 -3.41
C GLN A 115 -10.66 32.74 -4.85
N GLY A 116 -9.74 33.61 -5.26
CA GLY A 116 -9.06 33.55 -6.54
C GLY A 116 -7.82 32.66 -6.53
N VAL A 117 -7.05 32.72 -7.61
CA VAL A 117 -5.81 31.94 -7.81
C VAL A 117 -4.74 32.31 -6.77
N GLY A 118 -4.67 33.58 -6.36
CA GLY A 118 -3.77 34.05 -5.31
C GLY A 118 -4.07 33.38 -3.97
N GLY A 119 -5.34 33.39 -3.53
CA GLY A 119 -5.75 32.74 -2.29
C GLY A 119 -5.49 31.23 -2.27
N LEU A 120 -5.66 30.54 -3.40
CA LEU A 120 -5.28 29.12 -3.53
C LEU A 120 -3.79 28.91 -3.34
N ARG A 121 -2.96 29.73 -4.02
CA ARG A 121 -1.49 29.65 -3.92
C ARG A 121 -1.03 29.90 -2.48
N ASP A 122 -1.57 30.93 -1.84
CA ASP A 122 -1.18 31.34 -0.51
C ASP A 122 -1.61 30.29 0.53
N PHE A 123 -2.81 29.72 0.38
CA PHE A 123 -3.24 28.59 1.21
C PHE A 123 -2.36 27.35 1.00
N ALA A 124 -2.07 26.98 -0.25
CA ALA A 124 -1.19 25.85 -0.57
C ALA A 124 0.22 26.05 0.01
N ALA A 125 0.78 27.26 -0.07
CA ALA A 125 2.07 27.59 0.52
C ALA A 125 2.05 27.49 2.04
N ALA A 126 0.93 27.84 2.69
CA ALA A 126 0.77 27.71 4.14
C ALA A 126 0.69 26.25 4.60
N VAL A 127 -0.07 25.40 3.90
CA VAL A 127 -0.30 24.00 4.33
C VAL A 127 0.75 23.02 3.81
N ALA A 128 1.39 23.32 2.68
CA ALA A 128 2.43 22.52 2.07
C ALA A 128 3.59 23.42 1.58
N PRO A 129 4.44 23.93 2.49
CA PRO A 129 5.54 24.82 2.12
C PRO A 129 6.44 24.21 1.04
N GLY A 130 6.87 25.03 0.09
CA GLY A 130 7.71 24.59 -1.04
C GLY A 130 7.01 23.66 -2.05
N ALA A 131 5.70 23.39 -1.91
CA ALA A 131 4.94 22.67 -2.92
C ALA A 131 4.48 23.60 -4.05
N THR A 132 4.73 23.19 -5.30
CA THR A 132 4.23 23.92 -6.47
C THR A 132 2.87 23.37 -6.88
N VAL A 133 1.88 24.26 -6.99
CA VAL A 133 0.56 23.93 -7.52
C VAL A 133 0.60 23.97 -9.05
N MET A 134 0.14 22.88 -9.65
CA MET A 134 0.10 22.66 -11.09
C MET A 134 -1.36 22.46 -11.50
N VAL A 135 -1.79 23.09 -12.59
CA VAL A 135 -3.16 22.98 -13.09
C VAL A 135 -3.19 22.06 -14.30
N SER A 136 -4.06 21.07 -14.27
CA SER A 136 -4.41 20.28 -15.44
C SER A 136 -5.42 21.05 -16.28
N LEU A 137 -5.03 21.31 -17.52
CA LEU A 137 -5.90 21.95 -18.51
C LEU A 137 -6.98 21.02 -19.07
N TRP A 138 -7.00 19.75 -18.64
CA TRP A 138 -8.04 18.79 -19.02
C TRP A 138 -9.14 18.72 -17.95
N GLY A 139 -10.39 18.87 -18.38
CA GLY A 139 -11.57 18.84 -17.51
C GLY A 139 -11.84 17.50 -16.82
N SER A 140 -11.17 16.41 -17.24
CA SER A 140 -11.26 15.07 -16.64
C SER A 140 -10.15 14.75 -15.64
N GLY A 141 -9.32 15.73 -15.27
CA GLY A 141 -8.24 15.56 -14.31
C GLY A 141 -8.74 15.31 -12.87
N PRO A 142 -7.90 14.71 -12.00
CA PRO A 142 -8.24 14.55 -10.59
C PRO A 142 -8.50 15.92 -9.94
N PRO A 143 -9.41 16.03 -8.96
CA PRO A 143 -9.73 17.31 -8.33
C PRO A 143 -8.47 17.94 -7.71
N ALA A 144 -7.83 17.26 -6.77
CA ALA A 144 -6.48 17.58 -6.33
C ALA A 144 -5.73 16.26 -6.13
N ARG A 145 -4.45 16.21 -6.50
CA ARG A 145 -3.60 15.03 -6.25
C ARG A 145 -2.12 15.38 -6.25
N VAL A 146 -1.39 14.84 -5.29
CA VAL A 146 0.08 14.97 -5.24
C VAL A 146 0.76 14.03 -6.21
N TYR A 147 1.94 14.42 -6.68
CA TYR A 147 2.77 13.58 -7.54
C TYR A 147 4.26 13.86 -7.33
N ALA A 148 5.12 12.90 -7.65
CA ALA A 148 6.57 13.18 -7.61
C ALA A 148 7.03 13.83 -8.89
N ALA A 149 7.83 14.87 -8.73
CA ALA A 149 8.65 15.43 -9.80
C ALA A 149 10.16 15.30 -9.54
N GLY A 150 10.53 14.78 -8.38
CA GLY A 150 11.87 14.55 -7.88
C GLY A 150 11.75 14.01 -6.45
N TRP A 151 12.85 13.58 -5.82
CA TRP A 151 12.79 13.04 -4.45
C TRP A 151 12.37 14.05 -3.39
N ARG A 152 12.61 15.35 -3.66
CA ARG A 152 12.29 16.46 -2.75
C ARG A 152 11.39 17.51 -3.40
N GLU A 153 11.10 17.37 -4.70
CA GLU A 153 10.22 18.29 -5.41
C GLU A 153 8.76 17.96 -5.10
N ARG A 154 8.14 18.81 -4.28
CA ARG A 154 6.76 18.67 -3.84
C ARG A 154 5.84 19.33 -4.87
N ARG A 155 4.87 18.58 -5.41
CA ARG A 155 3.91 19.12 -6.37
C ARG A 155 2.50 18.63 -6.11
N ILE A 156 1.54 19.53 -6.29
CA ILE A 156 0.11 19.26 -6.19
C ILE A 156 -0.50 19.56 -7.57
N ALA A 157 -1.09 18.57 -8.22
CA ALA A 157 -1.87 18.76 -9.43
C ALA A 157 -3.33 19.03 -9.05
N VAL A 158 -3.94 20.07 -9.63
CA VAL A 158 -5.37 20.39 -9.47
C VAL A 158 -6.02 20.47 -10.84
N SER A 159 -7.30 20.11 -10.96
CA SER A 159 -8.06 20.28 -12.21
C SER A 159 -8.72 21.65 -12.30
N LEU A 160 -9.17 22.05 -13.49
CA LEU A 160 -10.05 23.22 -13.65
C LEU A 160 -11.33 23.10 -12.80
N GLY A 161 -11.88 21.88 -12.68
CA GLY A 161 -13.03 21.62 -11.80
C GLY A 161 -12.73 21.88 -10.33
N PHE A 162 -11.50 21.65 -9.89
CA PHE A 162 -11.07 22.04 -8.54
C PHE A 162 -10.91 23.54 -8.37
N LEU A 163 -10.45 24.28 -9.39
CA LEU A 163 -10.43 25.74 -9.33
C LEU A 163 -11.85 26.32 -9.22
N ALA A 164 -12.81 25.74 -9.96
CA ALA A 164 -14.22 26.09 -9.82
C ALA A 164 -14.76 25.75 -8.42
N LEU A 165 -14.37 24.58 -7.88
CA LEU A 165 -14.72 24.18 -6.51
C LEU A 165 -14.14 25.14 -5.47
N TRP A 166 -12.89 25.58 -5.63
CA TRP A 166 -12.23 26.54 -4.73
C TRP A 166 -13.00 27.85 -4.62
N ARG A 167 -13.60 28.33 -5.72
CA ARG A 167 -14.44 29.53 -5.73
C ARG A 167 -15.81 29.26 -5.10
N ARG A 168 -16.46 28.16 -5.49
CA ARG A 168 -17.85 27.84 -5.10
C ARG A 168 -17.98 27.35 -3.65
N ASP A 169 -17.06 26.50 -3.21
CA ASP A 169 -16.99 25.95 -1.87
C ASP A 169 -15.53 25.89 -1.39
N PRO A 170 -14.99 27.03 -0.90
CA PRO A 170 -13.62 27.11 -0.42
C PRO A 170 -13.35 26.16 0.76
N ALA A 171 -14.35 25.88 1.61
CA ALA A 171 -14.17 25.00 2.76
C ALA A 171 -13.89 23.56 2.31
N ARG A 172 -14.67 23.06 1.35
CA ARG A 172 -14.44 21.73 0.74
C ARG A 172 -13.10 21.67 0.01
N ALA A 173 -12.77 22.69 -0.77
CA ALA A 173 -11.50 22.71 -1.51
C ALA A 173 -10.28 22.74 -0.59
N ARG A 174 -10.34 23.47 0.54
CA ARG A 174 -9.32 23.47 1.58
C ARG A 174 -9.15 22.09 2.22
N ALA A 175 -10.25 21.39 2.52
CA ALA A 175 -10.19 20.04 3.08
C ALA A 175 -9.46 19.06 2.14
N LEU A 176 -9.72 19.13 0.83
CA LEU A 176 -9.02 18.32 -0.18
C LEU A 176 -7.53 18.66 -0.27
N LEU A 177 -7.16 19.95 -0.25
CA LEU A 177 -5.73 20.33 -0.26
C LEU A 177 -5.00 19.92 1.00
N LEU A 178 -5.66 19.97 2.16
CA LEU A 178 -5.09 19.49 3.41
C LEU A 178 -4.88 17.97 3.37
N HIS A 179 -5.81 17.21 2.80
CA HIS A 179 -5.64 15.78 2.58
C HIS A 179 -4.37 15.51 1.73
N GLU A 180 -4.23 16.21 0.60
CA GLU A 180 -3.03 16.12 -0.24
C GLU A 180 -1.75 16.57 0.49
N ALA A 181 -1.81 17.62 1.31
CA ALA A 181 -0.69 18.05 2.14
C ALA A 181 -0.27 16.97 3.14
N GLY A 182 -1.22 16.19 3.66
CA GLY A 182 -0.96 14.99 4.48
C GLY A 182 -0.08 13.98 3.75
N HIS A 183 -0.42 13.63 2.51
CA HIS A 183 0.39 12.73 1.69
C HIS A 183 1.79 13.27 1.40
N LEU A 184 1.94 14.59 1.18
CA LEU A 184 3.26 15.21 1.04
C LEU A 184 4.06 15.12 2.34
N GLY A 185 3.43 15.40 3.49
CA GLY A 185 4.07 15.37 4.81
C GLY A 185 4.55 13.99 5.26
N SER A 186 4.00 12.93 4.68
CA SER A 186 4.42 11.54 4.91
C SER A 186 5.37 10.98 3.84
N GLY A 187 5.67 11.75 2.79
CA GLY A 187 6.49 11.28 1.65
C GLY A 187 5.79 10.27 0.75
N GLU A 188 4.49 10.04 0.93
CA GLU A 188 3.73 8.98 0.25
C GLU A 188 3.53 9.30 -1.24
N HIS A 189 3.57 10.58 -1.61
CA HIS A 189 3.54 11.01 -3.00
C HIS A 189 4.63 10.35 -3.86
N LEU A 190 5.79 9.95 -3.31
CA LEU A 190 6.83 9.21 -4.05
C LEU A 190 6.39 7.79 -4.43
N ILE A 191 5.54 7.14 -3.63
CA ILE A 191 5.11 5.75 -3.87
C ILE A 191 3.74 5.71 -4.52
N ALA A 192 2.76 6.45 -4.01
CA ALA A 192 1.34 6.32 -4.39
C ALA A 192 0.75 7.54 -5.14
N GLY A 193 1.57 8.57 -5.40
CA GLY A 193 1.15 9.80 -6.08
C GLY A 193 0.60 9.58 -7.50
N LEU A 194 0.01 10.63 -8.08
CA LEU A 194 -0.51 10.61 -9.45
C LEU A 194 0.56 10.11 -10.44
N GLY A 195 0.15 9.24 -11.35
CA GLY A 195 1.05 8.61 -12.31
C GLY A 195 1.90 7.47 -11.74
N SER A 196 1.73 7.08 -10.47
CA SER A 196 2.48 5.98 -9.87
C SER A 196 2.24 4.65 -10.61
N PRO A 197 3.32 3.96 -11.05
CA PRO A 197 3.20 2.59 -11.56
C PRO A 197 2.79 1.60 -10.46
N PHE A 198 3.17 1.83 -9.19
CA PHE A 198 2.75 0.99 -8.05
C PHE A 198 1.22 0.98 -7.89
N THR A 199 0.61 2.17 -7.83
CA THR A 199 -0.85 2.30 -7.72
C THR A 199 -1.55 1.66 -8.92
N ARG A 200 -0.97 1.78 -10.13
CA ARG A 200 -1.49 1.13 -11.34
C ARG A 200 -1.40 -0.40 -11.28
N ALA A 201 -0.29 -0.95 -10.80
CA ALA A 201 -0.12 -2.39 -10.63
C ALA A 201 -1.14 -2.98 -9.65
N VAL A 202 -1.36 -2.32 -8.50
CA VAL A 202 -2.40 -2.71 -7.51
C VAL A 202 -3.80 -2.64 -8.13
N GLN A 203 -4.10 -1.66 -8.98
CA GLN A 203 -5.39 -1.55 -9.66
C GLN A 203 -5.58 -2.59 -10.76
N ALA A 204 -4.53 -2.96 -11.48
CA ALA A 204 -4.58 -3.98 -12.52
C ALA A 204 -4.69 -5.40 -11.95
N TRP A 205 -4.26 -5.61 -10.69
CA TRP A 205 -4.21 -6.91 -10.06
C TRP A 205 -5.49 -7.75 -10.17
N PRO A 206 -6.68 -7.26 -9.81
CA PRO A 206 -7.89 -8.08 -9.90
C PRO A 206 -8.16 -8.56 -11.32
N VAL A 207 -7.89 -7.72 -12.33
CA VAL A 207 -8.08 -8.07 -13.74
C VAL A 207 -7.08 -9.15 -14.16
N VAL A 208 -5.80 -8.97 -13.84
CA VAL A 208 -4.75 -9.96 -14.16
C VAL A 208 -5.01 -11.27 -13.45
N PHE A 209 -5.38 -11.23 -12.17
CA PHE A 209 -5.71 -12.40 -11.38
C PHE A 209 -6.94 -13.14 -11.94
N LEU A 210 -8.01 -12.44 -12.31
CA LEU A 210 -9.17 -13.09 -12.91
C LEU A 210 -8.84 -13.70 -14.27
N ALA A 211 -8.11 -12.99 -15.12
CA ALA A 211 -7.78 -13.43 -16.48
C ALA A 211 -6.75 -14.57 -16.52
N PHE A 212 -5.74 -14.53 -15.67
CA PHE A 212 -4.62 -15.47 -15.71
C PHE A 212 -4.59 -16.43 -14.53
N GLY A 213 -5.18 -16.09 -13.39
CA GLY A 213 -5.30 -16.96 -12.23
C GLY A 213 -6.59 -17.77 -12.28
N ALA A 214 -7.76 -17.12 -12.27
CA ALA A 214 -9.04 -17.82 -12.15
C ALA A 214 -9.55 -18.43 -13.46
N ALA A 215 -9.47 -17.71 -14.58
CA ALA A 215 -10.06 -18.15 -15.84
C ALA A 215 -9.47 -19.47 -16.39
N PRO A 216 -8.14 -19.72 -16.36
CA PRO A 216 -7.60 -21.01 -16.80
C PRO A 216 -8.14 -22.19 -15.99
N LEU A 217 -8.43 -21.96 -14.70
CA LEU A 217 -8.94 -22.98 -13.79
C LEU A 217 -10.41 -23.28 -14.04
N VAL A 218 -11.21 -22.24 -14.26
CA VAL A 218 -12.61 -22.38 -14.69
C VAL A 218 -12.67 -23.12 -16.03
N TRP A 219 -11.76 -22.82 -16.95
CA TRP A 219 -11.66 -23.51 -18.23
C TRP A 219 -11.33 -25.00 -18.09
N LEU A 220 -10.35 -25.37 -17.26
CA LEU A 220 -10.03 -26.78 -16.98
C LEU A 220 -11.22 -27.53 -16.37
N ALA A 221 -11.88 -26.91 -15.38
CA ALA A 221 -13.04 -27.50 -14.72
C ALA A 221 -14.21 -27.71 -15.69
N TRP A 222 -14.45 -26.75 -16.59
CA TRP A 222 -15.50 -26.84 -17.60
C TRP A 222 -15.21 -27.92 -18.66
N ARG A 223 -13.95 -28.17 -18.98
CA ARG A 223 -13.53 -29.22 -19.93
C ARG A 223 -13.50 -30.63 -19.34
N HIS A 224 -13.73 -30.78 -18.04
CA HIS A 224 -13.62 -32.06 -17.33
C HIS A 224 -12.29 -32.79 -17.58
N GLU A 225 -11.19 -32.02 -17.70
CA GLU A 225 -9.87 -32.58 -17.94
C GLU A 225 -9.45 -33.52 -16.80
N PRO A 226 -9.04 -34.78 -17.05
CA PRO A 226 -8.65 -35.72 -16.00
C PRO A 226 -7.49 -35.18 -15.13
N THR A 227 -6.59 -34.43 -15.76
CA THR A 227 -5.46 -33.75 -15.10
C THR A 227 -5.90 -32.59 -14.19
N ALA A 228 -7.14 -32.10 -14.30
CA ALA A 228 -7.66 -31.04 -13.43
C ALA A 228 -7.74 -31.48 -11.96
N SER A 229 -7.94 -32.77 -11.69
CA SER A 229 -7.97 -33.33 -10.34
C SER A 229 -6.66 -33.10 -9.58
N LEU A 230 -5.51 -33.33 -10.25
CA LEU A 230 -4.16 -33.07 -9.73
C LEU A 230 -3.83 -31.57 -9.64
N MET A 231 -4.54 -30.74 -10.41
CA MET A 231 -4.32 -29.29 -10.45
C MET A 231 -5.11 -28.53 -9.37
N TRP A 232 -6.06 -29.15 -8.65
CA TRP A 232 -6.85 -28.46 -7.62
C TRP A 232 -6.00 -27.96 -6.44
N ALA A 233 -4.97 -28.69 -6.04
CA ALA A 233 -4.03 -28.20 -5.03
C ALA A 233 -3.34 -26.91 -5.52
N GLN A 234 -2.90 -26.90 -6.77
CA GLN A 234 -2.24 -25.76 -7.39
C GLN A 234 -3.19 -24.57 -7.62
N VAL A 235 -4.47 -24.84 -7.94
CA VAL A 235 -5.54 -23.84 -7.96
C VAL A 235 -5.62 -23.12 -6.63
N VAL A 236 -5.70 -23.87 -5.53
CA VAL A 236 -5.83 -23.29 -4.19
C VAL A 236 -4.58 -22.49 -3.82
N VAL A 237 -3.38 -22.92 -4.22
CA VAL A 237 -2.15 -22.13 -4.07
C VAL A 237 -2.20 -20.83 -4.88
N VAL A 238 -2.64 -20.86 -6.14
CA VAL A 238 -2.80 -19.65 -6.95
C VAL A 238 -3.80 -18.69 -6.31
N LEU A 239 -4.92 -19.20 -5.80
CA LEU A 239 -5.92 -18.41 -5.08
C LEU A 239 -5.34 -17.83 -3.78
N SER A 240 -4.50 -18.56 -3.05
CA SER A 240 -3.87 -18.06 -1.82
C SER A 240 -2.95 -16.87 -2.11
N ARG A 241 -2.28 -16.86 -3.27
CA ARG A 241 -1.45 -15.73 -3.72
C ARG A 241 -2.26 -14.45 -3.98
N ALA A 242 -3.57 -14.54 -4.19
CA ALA A 242 -4.47 -13.37 -4.22
C ALA A 242 -4.32 -12.50 -2.96
N SER A 243 -4.06 -13.13 -1.82
CA SER A 243 -3.94 -12.45 -0.52
C SER A 243 -2.70 -11.57 -0.39
N VAL A 244 -1.68 -11.74 -1.24
CA VAL A 244 -0.45 -10.94 -1.18
C VAL A 244 -0.73 -9.46 -1.43
N VAL A 245 -1.77 -9.13 -2.20
CA VAL A 245 -2.17 -7.73 -2.43
C VAL A 245 -2.79 -7.07 -1.19
N MET A 246 -3.20 -7.83 -0.19
CA MET A 246 -3.84 -7.28 1.02
C MET A 246 -2.90 -6.33 1.76
N VAL A 247 -1.61 -6.65 1.81
CA VAL A 247 -0.59 -5.82 2.47
C VAL A 247 -0.42 -4.46 1.79
N PRO A 248 -0.13 -4.36 0.46
CA PRO A 248 -0.08 -3.06 -0.23
C PRO A 248 -1.40 -2.30 -0.18
N VAL A 249 -2.54 -2.99 -0.25
CA VAL A 249 -3.87 -2.37 -0.13
C VAL A 249 -4.07 -1.76 1.26
N ALA A 250 -3.74 -2.50 2.33
CA ALA A 250 -3.79 -2.00 3.69
C ALA A 250 -2.87 -0.79 3.88
N ALA A 251 -1.66 -0.82 3.33
CA ALA A 251 -0.72 0.31 3.38
C ALA A 251 -1.26 1.56 2.65
N LEU A 252 -1.86 1.38 1.46
CA LEU A 252 -2.54 2.47 0.73
C LEU A 252 -3.73 3.04 1.50
N TRP A 253 -4.55 2.17 2.09
CA TRP A 253 -5.69 2.61 2.90
C TRP A 253 -5.23 3.36 4.14
N CYS A 254 -4.14 2.92 4.79
CA CYS A 254 -3.58 3.66 5.91
C CYS A 254 -3.13 5.06 5.53
N ALA A 255 -2.47 5.22 4.37
CA ALA A 255 -2.07 6.52 3.85
C ALA A 255 -3.28 7.45 3.65
N GLU A 256 -4.34 6.96 3.01
CA GLU A 256 -5.57 7.73 2.77
C GLU A 256 -6.28 8.13 4.06
N LEU A 257 -6.42 7.20 5.02
CA LEU A 257 -7.06 7.47 6.31
C LEU A 257 -6.21 8.41 7.18
N ALA A 258 -4.88 8.35 7.06
CA ALA A 258 -3.97 9.27 7.72
C ALA A 258 -4.10 10.70 7.16
N ALA A 259 -4.18 10.83 5.84
CA ALA A 259 -4.39 12.09 5.14
C ALA A 259 -5.76 12.71 5.49
N ASP A 260 -6.83 11.90 5.53
CA ASP A 260 -8.15 12.34 5.99
C ASP A 260 -8.13 12.86 7.43
N ARG A 261 -7.45 12.14 8.33
CA ARG A 261 -7.28 12.56 9.72
C ARG A 261 -6.48 13.85 9.85
N HIS A 262 -5.42 14.01 9.04
CA HIS A 262 -4.66 15.25 8.99
C HIS A 262 -5.55 16.42 8.56
N ALA A 263 -6.34 16.26 7.50
CA ALA A 263 -7.30 17.28 7.06
C ALA A 263 -8.33 17.60 8.16
N ALA A 264 -8.90 16.58 8.80
CA ALA A 264 -9.92 16.74 9.85
C ALA A 264 -9.38 17.47 11.08
N ALA A 265 -8.12 17.25 11.43
CA ALA A 265 -7.46 17.94 12.54
C ALA A 265 -7.22 19.44 12.26
N VAL A 266 -7.08 19.85 11.00
CA VAL A 266 -6.77 21.24 10.63
C VAL A 266 -8.03 22.05 10.27
N CYS A 267 -8.93 21.50 9.45
CA CYS A 267 -10.12 22.22 8.98
C CYS A 267 -11.43 21.75 9.63
N GLY A 268 -11.37 20.79 10.55
CA GLY A 268 -12.53 20.23 11.25
C GLY A 268 -13.19 19.06 10.51
N ARG A 269 -13.82 18.18 11.29
CA ARG A 269 -14.40 16.90 10.81
C ARG A 269 -15.51 17.10 9.79
N ARG A 270 -16.40 18.08 10.01
CA ARG A 270 -17.53 18.41 9.13
C ARG A 270 -17.08 18.78 7.71
N ALA A 271 -15.98 19.52 7.57
CA ALA A 271 -15.45 19.91 6.26
C ALA A 271 -14.97 18.69 5.46
N VAL A 272 -14.29 17.75 6.13
CA VAL A 272 -13.84 16.49 5.51
C VAL A 272 -15.01 15.58 5.18
N GLU A 273 -15.99 15.43 6.08
CA GLU A 273 -17.20 14.64 5.82
C GLU A 273 -17.99 15.15 4.63
N HIS A 274 -18.17 16.47 4.53
CA HIS A 274 -18.83 17.11 3.40
C HIS A 274 -18.05 16.85 2.09
N ALA A 275 -16.72 16.99 2.13
CA ALA A 275 -15.86 16.69 0.98
C ALA A 275 -15.99 15.23 0.51
N LEU A 276 -16.04 14.28 1.44
CA LEU A 276 -16.17 12.84 1.16
C LEU A 276 -17.56 12.45 0.64
N ALA A 277 -18.63 13.09 1.14
CA ALA A 277 -20.01 12.80 0.73
C ALA A 277 -20.23 13.09 -0.76
N GLU A 278 -19.73 14.22 -1.25
CA GLU A 278 -19.89 14.61 -2.65
C GLU A 278 -18.96 13.86 -3.62
N ILE A 279 -17.81 13.37 -3.15
CA ILE A 279 -17.00 12.42 -3.95
C ILE A 279 -17.78 11.13 -4.18
N GLY A 280 -18.58 10.70 -3.20
CA GLY A 280 -19.43 9.51 -3.30
C GLY A 280 -20.71 9.71 -4.12
N SER A 281 -21.26 10.92 -4.19
CA SER A 281 -22.52 11.21 -4.91
C SER A 281 -22.33 11.60 -6.38
N ALA A 282 -21.12 12.02 -6.78
CA ALA A 282 -20.78 12.25 -8.19
C ALA A 282 -20.67 10.90 -8.93
N GLY A 283 -21.83 10.38 -9.37
CA GLY A 283 -22.10 9.01 -9.84
C GLY A 283 -21.39 8.56 -11.12
N GLY A 284 -20.05 8.57 -11.14
CA GLY A 284 -19.25 7.81 -12.09
C GLY A 284 -18.72 6.54 -11.43
N ARG A 285 -18.58 5.45 -12.21
CA ARG A 285 -17.95 4.14 -11.86
C ARG A 285 -17.00 4.22 -10.66
N PRO A 286 -16.95 3.20 -9.77
CA PRO A 286 -16.10 3.20 -8.57
C PRO A 286 -14.61 3.33 -8.97
N ARG A 287 -14.15 4.57 -9.17
CA ARG A 287 -12.78 4.90 -9.56
C ARG A 287 -11.84 4.79 -8.37
N GLY A 288 -12.38 4.57 -7.17
CA GLY A 288 -11.65 4.25 -5.96
C GLY A 288 -11.68 2.76 -5.65
N GLY A 289 -11.13 1.93 -6.54
CA GLY A 289 -11.00 0.48 -6.33
C GLY A 289 -10.10 0.12 -5.13
N LEU A 290 -9.27 -0.91 -5.24
CA LEU A 290 -8.41 -1.37 -4.14
C LEU A 290 -7.50 -0.31 -3.52
N THR A 291 -7.24 0.81 -4.21
CA THR A 291 -6.30 1.84 -3.76
C THR A 291 -6.90 2.90 -2.84
N HIS A 292 -8.23 2.95 -2.68
CA HIS A 292 -8.89 3.88 -1.77
C HIS A 292 -9.81 3.11 -0.81
N PRO A 293 -9.82 3.45 0.49
CA PRO A 293 -10.70 2.81 1.45
C PRO A 293 -12.17 3.17 1.16
N PRO A 294 -13.14 2.29 1.53
CA PRO A 294 -14.56 2.58 1.39
C PRO A 294 -14.95 3.90 2.06
N SER A 295 -15.84 4.68 1.42
CA SER A 295 -16.25 6.01 1.91
C SER A 295 -16.83 5.98 3.33
N ARG A 296 -17.52 4.89 3.70
CA ARG A 296 -18.00 4.66 5.07
C ARG A 296 -16.86 4.58 6.08
N LEU A 297 -15.77 3.87 5.74
CA LEU A 297 -14.58 3.76 6.58
C LEU A 297 -13.87 5.11 6.70
N ARG A 298 -13.69 5.83 5.58
CA ARG A 298 -13.10 7.20 5.57
C ARG A 298 -13.86 8.15 6.49
N ARG A 299 -15.19 8.22 6.36
CA ARG A 299 -16.04 9.04 7.24
C ARG A 299 -15.96 8.60 8.70
N TRP A 300 -16.01 7.29 8.97
CA TRP A 300 -15.91 6.77 10.33
C TRP A 300 -14.59 7.17 11.01
N CYS A 301 -13.47 7.13 10.28
CA CYS A 301 -12.17 7.59 10.74
C CYS A 301 -12.13 9.11 10.94
N ALA A 302 -12.66 9.89 10.00
CA ALA A 302 -12.70 11.36 10.09
C ALA A 302 -13.50 11.85 11.32
N VAL A 303 -14.67 11.26 11.60
CA VAL A 303 -15.49 11.55 12.80
C VAL A 303 -14.72 11.32 14.10
N ARG A 304 -13.79 10.35 14.10
CA ARG A 304 -13.01 9.91 15.26
C ARG A 304 -11.54 10.35 15.21
N ALA A 305 -11.20 11.29 14.33
CA ALA A 305 -9.85 11.81 14.15
C ALA A 305 -9.22 12.30 15.47
N ASP A 306 -10.08 12.75 16.41
CA ASP A 306 -9.66 13.28 17.69
C ASP A 306 -9.42 12.25 18.80
N GLY A 307 -9.83 11.00 18.62
CA GLY A 307 -9.62 9.93 19.60
C GLY A 307 -8.26 9.25 19.47
N SER A 308 -7.87 8.46 20.48
CA SER A 308 -6.67 7.61 20.43
C SER A 308 -6.87 6.33 19.63
N LEU A 309 -8.13 5.94 19.37
CA LEU A 309 -8.48 4.69 18.68
C LEU A 309 -7.95 4.66 17.25
N ILE A 310 -8.21 5.70 16.45
CA ILE A 310 -7.77 5.75 15.04
C ILE A 310 -6.24 5.68 14.89
N PRO A 311 -5.43 6.46 15.62
CA PRO A 311 -3.97 6.28 15.61
C PRO A 311 -3.54 4.85 15.95
N ALA A 312 -4.17 4.21 16.93
CA ALA A 312 -3.83 2.84 17.32
C ALA A 312 -4.15 1.85 16.20
N LEU A 313 -5.33 1.96 15.58
CA LEU A 313 -5.72 1.10 14.46
C LEU A 313 -4.81 1.29 13.25
N LEU A 314 -4.44 2.53 12.92
CA LEU A 314 -3.50 2.81 11.84
C LEU A 314 -2.09 2.28 12.15
N ALA A 315 -1.67 2.29 13.42
CA ALA A 315 -0.40 1.70 13.84
C ALA A 315 -0.43 0.16 13.93
N LEU A 316 -1.62 -0.44 14.06
CA LEU A 316 -1.79 -1.89 14.06
C LEU A 316 -2.03 -2.47 12.66
N ALA A 317 -2.41 -1.64 11.69
CA ALA A 317 -2.83 -2.09 10.37
C ALA A 317 -1.78 -2.94 9.64
N GLY A 318 -0.50 -2.60 9.73
CA GLY A 318 0.59 -3.40 9.15
C GLY A 318 0.68 -4.80 9.75
N PRO A 319 0.93 -4.94 11.08
CA PRO A 319 0.93 -6.22 11.78
C PRO A 319 -0.34 -7.05 11.56
N VAL A 320 -1.52 -6.41 11.64
CA VAL A 320 -2.81 -7.11 11.41
C VAL A 320 -2.91 -7.60 9.97
N ALA A 321 -2.52 -6.81 8.97
CA ALA A 321 -2.55 -7.25 7.57
C ALA A 321 -1.63 -8.45 7.32
N LEU A 322 -0.45 -8.49 7.96
CA LEU A 322 0.47 -9.62 7.88
C LEU A 322 -0.09 -10.88 8.57
N LEU A 323 -0.71 -10.73 9.75
CA LEU A 323 -1.35 -11.87 10.42
C LEU A 323 -2.56 -12.40 9.66
N VAL A 324 -3.38 -11.53 9.08
CA VAL A 324 -4.48 -11.94 8.22
C VAL A 324 -3.95 -12.64 6.97
N HIS A 325 -2.88 -12.12 6.36
CA HIS A 325 -2.21 -12.79 5.24
C HIS A 325 -1.71 -14.17 5.63
N ALA A 326 -1.00 -14.31 6.77
CA ALA A 326 -0.56 -15.60 7.29
C ALA A 326 -1.73 -16.57 7.49
N ALA A 327 -2.82 -16.13 8.12
CA ALA A 327 -4.01 -16.96 8.32
C ALA A 327 -4.62 -17.43 7.00
N VAL A 328 -4.72 -16.55 6.00
CA VAL A 328 -5.20 -16.92 4.66
C VAL A 328 -4.26 -17.94 4.01
N VAL A 329 -2.94 -17.74 4.08
CA VAL A 329 -1.96 -18.70 3.56
C VAL A 329 -2.13 -20.05 4.25
N VAL A 330 -2.21 -20.11 5.59
CA VAL A 330 -2.41 -21.37 6.33
C VAL A 330 -3.69 -22.08 5.88
N CYS A 331 -4.82 -21.37 5.83
CA CYS A 331 -6.11 -21.97 5.46
C CYS A 331 -6.07 -22.54 4.04
N PHE A 332 -5.58 -21.78 3.06
CA PHE A 332 -5.55 -22.23 1.68
C PHE A 332 -4.52 -23.33 1.47
N THR A 333 -3.32 -23.23 2.03
CA THR A 333 -2.33 -24.31 1.91
C THR A 333 -2.82 -25.60 2.56
N THR A 334 -3.52 -25.52 3.69
CA THR A 334 -4.10 -26.72 4.33
C THR A 334 -5.10 -27.40 3.41
N VAL A 335 -5.99 -26.62 2.80
CA VAL A 335 -6.96 -27.14 1.81
C VAL A 335 -6.24 -27.72 0.59
N ALA A 336 -5.19 -27.05 0.10
CA ALA A 336 -4.41 -27.52 -1.04
C ALA A 336 -3.76 -28.88 -0.77
N LEU A 337 -3.13 -29.05 0.39
CA LEU A 337 -2.48 -30.30 0.80
C LEU A 337 -3.50 -31.43 1.03
N VAL A 338 -4.63 -31.14 1.66
CA VAL A 338 -5.74 -32.12 1.81
C VAL A 338 -6.26 -32.57 0.45
N LEU A 339 -6.41 -31.65 -0.51
CA LEU A 339 -6.80 -31.99 -1.88
C LEU A 339 -5.70 -32.76 -2.63
N ALA A 340 -4.44 -32.61 -2.23
CA ALA A 340 -3.32 -33.41 -2.75
C ALA A 340 -3.24 -34.81 -2.12
N GLY A 341 -4.08 -35.12 -1.12
CA GLY A 341 -4.18 -36.44 -0.48
C GLY A 341 -3.63 -36.51 0.95
N ASP A 342 -3.13 -35.39 1.49
CA ASP A 342 -2.57 -35.39 2.85
C ASP A 342 -3.66 -35.49 3.92
N PRO A 343 -3.43 -36.25 5.00
CA PRO A 343 -4.30 -36.21 6.17
C PRO A 343 -4.37 -34.78 6.75
N TRP A 344 -5.57 -34.36 7.18
CA TRP A 344 -5.82 -33.00 7.71
C TRP A 344 -4.80 -32.57 8.77
N SER A 345 -4.44 -33.45 9.70
CA SER A 345 -3.46 -33.16 10.76
C SER A 345 -2.06 -32.87 10.22
N SER A 346 -1.64 -33.58 9.17
CA SER A 346 -0.34 -33.36 8.50
C SER A 346 -0.37 -32.07 7.70
N ALA A 347 -1.42 -31.88 6.88
CA ALA A 347 -1.62 -30.69 6.07
C ALA A 347 -1.66 -29.39 6.92
N ALA A 348 -2.36 -29.42 8.04
CA ALA A 348 -2.43 -28.28 8.96
C ALA A 348 -1.07 -27.99 9.60
N ALA A 349 -0.33 -29.02 10.03
CA ALA A 349 1.01 -28.87 10.59
C ALA A 349 2.00 -28.31 9.56
N SER A 350 2.06 -28.87 8.35
CA SER A 350 2.89 -28.37 7.25
C SER A 350 2.53 -26.94 6.85
N SER A 351 1.24 -26.59 6.82
CA SER A 351 0.79 -25.24 6.49
C SER A 351 1.17 -24.21 7.55
N LEU A 352 1.07 -24.56 8.84
CA LEU A 352 1.55 -23.73 9.94
C LEU A 352 3.07 -23.55 9.87
N ASP A 353 3.81 -24.61 9.55
CA ASP A 353 5.26 -24.58 9.38
C ASP A 353 5.67 -23.66 8.21
N LEU A 354 4.98 -23.73 7.07
CA LEU A 354 5.18 -22.84 5.93
C LEU A 354 4.88 -21.38 6.29
N ALA A 355 3.76 -21.11 6.95
CA ALA A 355 3.45 -19.75 7.39
C ALA A 355 4.45 -19.21 8.43
N HIS A 356 4.99 -20.10 9.26
CA HIS A 356 6.04 -19.76 10.19
C HIS A 356 7.33 -19.33 9.44
N ARG A 357 7.73 -20.08 8.41
CA ARG A 357 8.90 -19.78 7.56
C ARG A 357 8.72 -18.54 6.69
N ASP A 358 7.53 -18.32 6.15
CA ASP A 358 7.31 -17.30 5.11
C ASP A 358 6.83 -15.96 5.67
N VAL A 359 6.07 -15.97 6.77
CA VAL A 359 5.41 -14.75 7.29
C VAL A 359 5.81 -14.46 8.73
N LEU A 360 6.09 -15.48 9.55
CA LEU A 360 6.56 -15.30 10.93
C LEU A 360 8.08 -15.31 11.02
N THR A 361 8.77 -14.63 10.11
CA THR A 361 10.23 -14.55 10.17
C THR A 361 10.68 -13.64 11.31
N VAL A 362 11.67 -14.10 12.08
CA VAL A 362 12.25 -13.32 13.19
C VAL A 362 12.70 -11.92 12.73
N PRO A 363 13.38 -11.73 11.58
CA PRO A 363 13.81 -10.40 11.13
C PRO A 363 12.63 -9.45 10.89
N LEU A 364 11.56 -9.91 10.23
CA LEU A 364 10.38 -9.10 9.93
C LEU A 364 9.69 -8.62 11.21
N TRP A 365 9.38 -9.55 12.12
CA TRP A 365 8.67 -9.20 13.34
C TRP A 365 9.54 -8.41 14.32
N SER A 366 10.85 -8.65 14.34
CA SER A 366 11.80 -7.80 15.08
C SER A 366 11.80 -6.36 14.56
N ALA A 367 11.78 -6.17 13.23
CA ALA A 367 11.67 -4.85 12.62
C ALA A 367 10.34 -4.16 12.96
N LEU A 368 9.22 -4.90 12.96
CA LEU A 368 7.91 -4.36 13.34
C LEU A 368 7.82 -3.98 14.82
N VAL A 369 8.39 -4.79 15.73
CA VAL A 369 8.51 -4.44 17.16
C VAL A 369 9.37 -3.21 17.32
N GLY A 370 10.56 -3.19 16.71
CA GLY A 370 11.48 -2.05 16.77
C GLY A 370 10.83 -0.78 16.25
N LEU A 371 10.11 -0.86 15.14
CA LEU A 371 9.30 0.24 14.62
C LEU A 371 8.21 0.66 15.63
N ALA A 372 7.38 -0.25 16.12
CA ALA A 372 6.30 0.09 17.05
C ALA A 372 6.80 0.81 18.32
N VAL A 373 7.96 0.39 18.83
CA VAL A 373 8.62 0.98 20.01
C VAL A 373 9.27 2.32 19.68
N LEU A 374 9.99 2.42 18.56
CA LEU A 374 10.80 3.60 18.21
C LEU A 374 10.02 4.65 17.42
N TRP A 375 8.86 4.31 16.85
CA TRP A 375 8.09 5.20 15.98
C TRP A 375 7.74 6.55 16.63
N PRO A 376 7.34 6.63 17.91
CA PRO A 376 7.12 7.93 18.57
C PRO A 376 8.33 8.87 18.53
N LEU A 377 9.55 8.31 18.50
CA LEU A 377 10.80 9.08 18.40
C LEU A 377 11.19 9.37 16.94
N LEU A 378 10.85 8.46 16.02
CA LEU A 378 11.18 8.58 14.59
C LEU A 378 10.22 9.48 13.83
N ALA A 379 8.93 9.49 14.20
CA ALA A 379 7.89 10.23 13.49
C ALA A 379 8.19 11.73 13.33
N PRO A 380 8.67 12.47 14.36
CA PRO A 380 9.02 13.89 14.16
C PRO A 380 10.21 14.09 13.22
N ARG A 381 11.15 13.13 13.14
CA ARG A 381 12.26 13.17 12.17
C ARG A 381 11.76 12.84 10.77
N TRP A 382 10.86 11.87 10.66
CA TRP A 382 10.20 11.49 9.42
C TRP A 382 9.40 12.65 8.83
N SER A 383 8.55 13.31 9.63
CA SER A 383 7.80 14.49 9.18
C SER A 383 8.71 15.65 8.82
N ARG A 384 9.87 15.83 9.47
CA ARG A 384 10.86 16.84 9.08
C ARG A 384 11.60 16.50 7.79
N LEU A 385 11.81 15.20 7.52
CA LEU A 385 12.42 14.74 6.28
C LEU A 385 11.54 15.13 5.10
N TRP A 386 10.22 14.98 5.23
CA TRP A 386 9.27 15.20 4.13
C TRP A 386 8.55 16.56 4.15
N GLY A 387 8.48 17.21 5.30
CA GLY A 387 8.09 18.60 5.42
C GLY A 387 9.22 19.48 4.89
N ALA A 388 8.93 20.31 3.89
CA ALA A 388 9.90 21.31 3.43
C ALA A 388 10.36 22.13 4.65
N GLY A 389 11.67 22.11 4.91
CA GLY A 389 12.26 22.74 6.07
C GLY A 389 11.83 24.20 6.19
N ARG A 390 11.43 24.58 7.41
CA ARG A 390 11.49 25.94 7.98
C ARG A 390 11.26 27.08 6.97
N ALA A 391 10.01 27.40 6.70
CA ALA A 391 9.67 28.80 6.47
C ALA A 391 9.71 29.50 7.84
N GLY A 392 10.79 30.26 8.10
CA GLY A 392 10.85 31.30 9.12
C GLY A 392 10.69 30.87 10.59
N SER A 393 11.76 30.42 11.23
CA SER A 393 11.86 30.41 12.70
C SER A 393 12.00 31.85 13.21
N GLY A 394 10.89 32.57 13.29
CA GLY A 394 10.75 33.80 14.08
C GLY A 394 10.25 33.53 15.51
N ASP A 395 9.87 32.30 15.85
CA ASP A 395 9.30 31.98 17.16
C ASP A 395 10.19 31.00 17.94
N ARG A 396 11.24 31.55 18.56
CA ARG A 396 12.02 30.90 19.63
C ARG A 396 11.36 31.26 20.96
N GLY A 397 10.27 30.57 21.32
CA GLY A 397 9.58 30.82 22.60
C GLY A 397 9.01 29.58 23.28
N GLY A 398 8.52 28.61 22.51
CA GLY A 398 8.01 27.35 23.08
C GLY A 398 9.15 26.33 23.24
N GLY A 399 9.56 26.05 24.48
CA GLY A 399 10.39 24.87 24.77
C GLY A 399 9.76 23.58 24.20
N PRO A 400 10.50 22.45 24.16
CA PRO A 400 9.97 21.18 23.67
C PRO A 400 8.87 20.68 24.60
N GLY A 401 7.66 21.26 24.47
CA GLY A 401 6.44 20.69 25.00
C GLY A 401 6.38 19.28 24.44
N ARG A 402 6.48 18.28 25.33
CA ARG A 402 6.38 16.88 24.98
C ARG A 402 5.17 16.73 24.06
N ALA A 403 5.42 16.50 22.77
CA ALA A 403 4.37 16.13 21.84
C ALA A 403 3.74 14.88 22.42
N GLY A 404 2.54 15.03 22.99
CA GLY A 404 1.73 13.90 23.40
C GLY A 404 1.57 13.05 22.15
N ASP A 405 1.95 11.79 22.24
CA ASP A 405 1.87 10.81 21.16
C ASP A 405 0.43 10.61 20.64
N GLY A 406 -0.56 11.15 21.36
CA GLY A 406 -1.98 11.01 21.06
C GLY A 406 -2.50 9.59 21.32
N LEU A 407 -1.63 8.69 21.80
CA LEU A 407 -1.94 7.32 22.16
C LEU A 407 -2.00 7.24 23.70
N GLY A 408 -3.17 6.93 24.24
CA GLY A 408 -3.28 6.58 25.66
C GLY A 408 -2.38 5.38 25.97
N ARG A 409 -1.90 5.26 27.23
CA ARG A 409 -0.98 4.18 27.66
C ARG A 409 -1.45 2.78 27.23
N ARG A 410 -2.75 2.50 27.35
CA ARG A 410 -3.36 1.23 26.93
C ARG A 410 -3.27 0.99 25.42
N ALA A 411 -3.54 2.03 24.62
CA ALA A 411 -3.45 1.94 23.16
C ALA A 411 -2.00 1.72 22.71
N ARG A 412 -1.04 2.39 23.36
CA ARG A 412 0.39 2.17 23.12
C ARG A 412 0.81 0.73 23.45
N ALA A 413 0.39 0.22 24.61
CA ALA A 413 0.65 -1.16 24.98
C ALA A 413 0.09 -2.14 23.95
N ALA A 414 -1.15 -1.96 23.47
CA ALA A 414 -1.72 -2.81 22.44
C ALA A 414 -0.94 -2.78 21.12
N VAL A 415 -0.51 -1.60 20.66
CA VAL A 415 0.31 -1.43 19.44
C VAL A 415 1.64 -2.17 19.53
N ILE A 416 2.25 -2.23 20.71
CA ILE A 416 3.53 -2.92 20.94
C ILE A 416 3.33 -4.42 21.18
N MET A 417 2.30 -4.81 21.95
CA MET A 417 2.10 -6.19 22.35
C MET A 417 1.77 -7.11 21.17
N LEU A 418 1.00 -6.66 20.18
CA LEU A 418 0.67 -7.50 19.03
C LEU A 418 1.92 -7.99 18.26
N PRO A 419 2.82 -7.12 17.78
CA PRO A 419 4.04 -7.58 17.12
C PRO A 419 5.00 -8.33 18.06
N VAL A 420 4.99 -8.05 19.37
CA VAL A 420 5.78 -8.81 20.36
C VAL A 420 5.28 -10.24 20.49
N VAL A 421 3.97 -10.45 20.55
CA VAL A 421 3.37 -11.79 20.60
C VAL A 421 3.67 -12.54 19.30
N ALA A 422 3.51 -11.90 18.14
CA ALA A 422 3.86 -12.51 16.86
C ALA A 422 5.35 -12.86 16.76
N LEU A 423 6.25 -12.00 17.28
CA LEU A 423 7.69 -12.30 17.39
C LEU A 423 7.95 -13.48 18.34
N ALA A 424 7.25 -13.56 19.47
CA ALA A 424 7.39 -14.69 20.38
C ALA A 424 6.98 -16.01 19.71
N VAL A 425 5.91 -15.99 18.90
CA VAL A 425 5.50 -17.15 18.09
C VAL A 425 6.55 -17.47 17.01
N ALA A 426 7.12 -16.45 16.36
CA ALA A 426 8.20 -16.60 15.37
C ALA A 426 9.50 -17.19 15.95
N LEU A 427 9.70 -17.11 17.28
CA LEU A 427 10.86 -17.67 17.97
C LEU A 427 10.64 -19.12 18.42
N LEU A 428 9.40 -19.62 18.39
CA LEU A 428 9.13 -21.02 18.67
C LEU A 428 9.74 -21.89 17.57
N PRO A 429 10.31 -23.07 17.90
CA PRO A 429 10.83 -23.96 16.88
C PRO A 429 9.72 -24.34 15.91
N SER A 430 10.07 -24.39 14.62
CA SER A 430 9.21 -24.96 13.61
C SER A 430 8.89 -26.41 13.97
N THR A 431 7.73 -26.91 13.55
CA THR A 431 7.31 -28.30 13.83
C THR A 431 8.17 -29.32 13.10
N GLY A 432 8.97 -28.87 12.12
CA GLY A 432 9.75 -29.68 11.21
C GLY A 432 8.87 -30.46 10.22
N ALA A 433 7.57 -30.15 10.14
CA ALA A 433 6.64 -30.87 9.28
C ALA A 433 7.06 -30.80 7.80
N VAL A 434 7.46 -29.61 7.33
CA VAL A 434 7.94 -29.41 5.95
C VAL A 434 9.26 -30.15 5.67
N GLU A 435 10.14 -30.29 6.66
CA GLU A 435 11.42 -31.02 6.50
C GLU A 435 11.23 -32.54 6.45
N ARG A 436 10.14 -33.04 7.03
CA ARG A 436 9.77 -34.46 7.02
C ARG A 436 8.90 -34.83 5.81
N ASP A 437 8.31 -33.83 5.17
CA ASP A 437 7.47 -34.01 4.00
C ASP A 437 8.35 -34.13 2.73
N PRO A 438 8.35 -35.30 2.06
CA PRO A 438 9.17 -35.52 0.88
C PRO A 438 8.74 -34.68 -0.32
N VAL A 439 7.50 -34.18 -0.34
CA VAL A 439 6.96 -33.32 -1.40
C VAL A 439 7.35 -31.86 -1.17
N LEU A 440 7.41 -31.43 0.09
CA LEU A 440 7.72 -30.04 0.45
C LEU A 440 9.20 -29.79 0.78
N ARG A 441 10.01 -30.85 0.83
CA ARG A 441 11.46 -30.74 1.04
C ARG A 441 12.08 -29.90 -0.09
N PRO A 442 12.71 -28.75 0.20
CA PRO A 442 13.51 -28.07 -0.80
C PRO A 442 14.62 -29.04 -1.24
N ALA A 443 14.77 -29.26 -2.55
CA ALA A 443 15.84 -30.10 -3.08
C ALA A 443 17.19 -29.55 -2.57
N GLY A 444 17.78 -30.25 -1.60
CA GLY A 444 19.09 -29.90 -1.08
C GLY A 444 20.14 -30.01 -2.20
N PRO A 445 21.27 -29.28 -2.09
CA PRO A 445 22.36 -29.37 -3.06
C PRO A 445 22.89 -30.81 -3.25
N GLU A 446 22.66 -31.71 -2.30
CA GLU A 446 23.04 -33.12 -2.38
C GLU A 446 22.17 -33.96 -3.33
N ALA A 447 20.94 -33.53 -3.64
CA ALA A 447 20.05 -34.27 -4.54
C ALA A 447 20.47 -34.21 -6.03
N GLY A 448 21.41 -33.33 -6.37
CA GLY A 448 22.00 -33.22 -7.71
C GLY A 448 23.29 -34.01 -7.91
N ALA A 449 23.81 -34.70 -6.88
CA ALA A 449 25.03 -35.50 -6.99
C ALA A 449 24.77 -36.96 -7.41
N GLU A 450 23.50 -37.42 -7.38
CA GLU A 450 23.10 -38.79 -7.72
C GLU A 450 22.14 -38.87 -8.93
N ARG A 451 21.94 -37.78 -9.66
CA ARG A 451 21.28 -37.75 -10.98
C ARG A 451 22.26 -37.24 -12.02
#